data_AF-A0A359MX35-F1
#
_entry.id   AF-A0A359MX35-F1
#
_cell.length_a   1.000
_cell.length_b   1.000
_cell.length_c   1.000
_cell.angle_alpha   90.00
_cell.angle_beta   90.00
_cell.angle_gamma   90.00
#
_symmetry.space_group_name_H-M   'P 1'
#
loop_
_entity.id
_entity.type
_entity.pdbx_description
1 polymer ?
#
loop_
_entity_poly.entity_id
_entity_poly.type
_entity_poly.pdbx_seq_one_letter_code
_entity_poly.pdbx_strand_id
1 'polypeptide(L)'
;NDASGWDCNFDSSDTGGFIADLTDGGYITTIFDPGSNITSCFLGGMRYYRYTPGSGGCDSNKGYFYVLEIDDIETSTGTHEDSPGFACTSRDWGTEAEWVMGQFQYPTL
;
A
#
# COMPACT_ATOMS: atom_id res chain seq x y z
N ASN A 1 -1.59 6.37 -10.06
CA ASN A 1 -2.99 6.32 -9.58
C ASN A 1 -3.94 5.98 -10.72
N ASP A 2 -4.19 4.70 -10.86
CA ASP A 2 -4.96 4.02 -11.88
C ASP A 2 -6.38 3.61 -11.40
N ALA A 3 -6.67 3.66 -10.09
CA ALA A 3 -7.99 3.32 -9.53
C ALA A 3 -8.43 4.22 -8.36
N SER A 4 -9.26 5.24 -8.63
CA SER A 4 -9.84 6.12 -7.58
C SER A 4 -8.79 6.77 -6.65
N GLY A 5 -7.60 7.04 -7.17
CA GLY A 5 -6.48 7.60 -6.41
C GLY A 5 -5.55 6.55 -5.78
N TRP A 6 -5.86 5.26 -5.90
CA TRP A 6 -4.92 4.18 -5.61
C TRP A 6 -4.08 3.85 -6.84
N ASP A 7 -2.91 3.29 -6.60
CA ASP A 7 -1.99 2.66 -7.56
C ASP A 7 -1.89 1.17 -7.18
N CYS A 8 -2.14 0.23 -8.09
CA CYS A 8 -2.27 -1.19 -7.73
C CYS A 8 -1.59 -2.12 -8.74
N ASN A 9 -1.03 -3.25 -8.29
CA ASN A 9 -0.24 -4.15 -9.14
C ASN A 9 -1.04 -5.17 -10.00
N PHE A 10 -2.36 -5.02 -10.16
CA PHE A 10 -3.19 -6.09 -10.74
C PHE A 10 -3.05 -6.24 -12.27
N ASP A 11 -2.43 -5.28 -12.94
CA ASP A 11 -2.29 -5.31 -14.39
C ASP A 11 -0.82 -5.33 -14.83
N SER A 12 -0.43 -6.43 -15.48
CA SER A 12 0.81 -6.53 -16.26
C SER A 12 0.97 -5.46 -17.36
N SER A 13 -0.07 -4.67 -17.62
CA SER A 13 -0.08 -3.51 -18.50
C SER A 13 0.19 -2.17 -17.80
N ASP A 14 0.27 -2.15 -16.46
CA ASP A 14 0.64 -0.96 -15.71
C ASP A 14 2.12 -0.65 -15.94
N THR A 15 2.34 0.18 -16.94
CA THR A 15 3.65 0.61 -17.43
C THR A 15 3.96 2.04 -16.98
N GLY A 16 3.28 2.55 -15.93
CA GLY A 16 3.46 3.94 -15.49
C GLY A 16 2.96 4.31 -14.08
N GLY A 17 2.58 3.33 -13.25
CA GLY A 17 2.25 3.52 -11.83
C GLY A 17 3.47 3.52 -10.90
N PHE A 18 3.29 4.00 -9.67
CA PHE A 18 4.33 3.95 -8.62
C PHE A 18 4.78 2.50 -8.36
N ILE A 19 3.84 1.57 -8.44
CA ILE A 19 4.12 0.15 -8.20
C ILE A 19 4.95 -0.46 -9.34
N ALA A 20 4.70 -0.03 -10.58
CA ALA A 20 5.52 -0.38 -11.75
C ALA A 20 6.95 0.16 -11.59
N ASP A 21 7.11 1.43 -11.18
CA ASP A 21 8.43 2.04 -10.94
C ASP A 21 9.26 1.29 -9.88
N LEU A 22 8.61 0.78 -8.83
CA LEU A 22 9.29 -0.03 -7.80
C LEU A 22 9.77 -1.38 -8.35
N THR A 23 8.97 -1.99 -9.22
CA THR A 23 9.29 -3.25 -9.89
C THR A 23 10.45 -3.05 -10.87
N ASP A 24 10.35 -2.05 -11.74
CA ASP A 24 11.37 -1.69 -12.72
C ASP A 24 12.69 -1.28 -12.05
N GLY A 25 12.59 -0.60 -10.90
CA GLY A 25 13.74 -0.25 -10.07
C GLY A 25 14.34 -1.42 -9.30
N GLY A 26 13.73 -2.60 -9.31
CA GLY A 26 14.18 -3.79 -8.58
C GLY A 26 14.06 -3.67 -7.05
N TYR A 27 13.28 -2.71 -6.56
CA TYR A 27 13.01 -2.53 -5.13
C TYR A 27 12.07 -3.61 -4.59
N ILE A 28 11.31 -4.24 -5.49
CA ILE A 28 10.42 -5.38 -5.24
C ILE A 28 10.54 -6.35 -6.41
N THR A 29 10.57 -7.65 -6.13
CA THR A 29 10.94 -8.69 -7.12
C THR A 29 9.78 -9.54 -7.60
N THR A 30 8.64 -9.50 -6.91
CA THR A 30 7.47 -10.30 -7.25
C THR A 30 6.25 -9.64 -6.64
N ILE A 31 5.39 -9.09 -7.47
CA ILE A 31 4.07 -8.64 -7.06
C ILE A 31 3.09 -9.38 -7.95
N PHE A 32 2.94 -10.65 -7.68
CA PHE A 32 1.86 -11.42 -8.26
C PHE A 32 1.44 -12.41 -7.20
N ASP A 33 0.22 -12.20 -6.69
CA ASP A 33 -0.48 -13.25 -5.98
C ASP A 33 -0.72 -14.39 -6.99
N PRO A 34 -0.12 -15.58 -6.79
CA PRO A 34 -0.29 -16.73 -7.67
C PRO A 34 -1.72 -17.30 -7.66
N GLY A 35 -2.60 -16.88 -6.73
CA GLY A 35 -4.04 -17.10 -6.64
C GLY A 35 -4.84 -16.31 -7.68
N SER A 36 -4.44 -16.43 -8.94
CA SER A 36 -4.98 -15.75 -10.12
C SER A 36 -6.52 -15.77 -10.24
N ASN A 37 -7.17 -14.66 -9.87
CA ASN A 37 -8.40 -14.09 -10.48
C ASN A 37 -8.80 -12.74 -9.84
N ILE A 38 -7.83 -11.94 -9.44
CA ILE A 38 -8.09 -10.63 -8.83
C ILE A 38 -8.52 -9.66 -9.93
N THR A 39 -9.75 -9.17 -9.82
CA THR A 39 -10.37 -8.27 -10.83
C THR A 39 -10.53 -6.84 -10.33
N SER A 40 -9.98 -6.52 -9.15
CA SER A 40 -10.12 -5.21 -8.53
C SER A 40 -8.92 -4.88 -7.63
N CYS A 41 -8.52 -3.60 -7.60
CA CYS A 41 -7.56 -3.01 -6.66
C CYS A 41 -7.80 -3.30 -5.17
N PHE A 42 -9.00 -3.75 -4.80
CA PHE A 42 -9.43 -3.97 -3.42
C PHE A 42 -9.68 -5.45 -3.11
N LEU A 43 -9.30 -6.36 -4.01
CA LEU A 43 -9.58 -7.78 -3.88
C LEU A 43 -8.31 -8.64 -3.99
N GLY A 44 -7.17 -8.10 -3.56
CA GLY A 44 -5.89 -8.82 -3.55
C GLY A 44 -4.75 -8.05 -4.24
N GLY A 45 -3.52 -8.48 -3.96
CA GLY A 45 -2.30 -7.86 -4.48
C GLY A 45 -1.78 -6.70 -3.62
N MET A 46 -1.03 -5.80 -4.25
CA MET A 46 -0.40 -4.65 -3.61
C MET A 46 -1.04 -3.35 -4.07
N ARG A 47 -1.34 -2.46 -3.13
CA ARG A 47 -2.00 -1.17 -3.39
C ARG A 47 -1.33 -0.03 -2.62
N TYR A 48 -1.22 1.11 -3.28
CA TYR A 48 -0.58 2.31 -2.76
C TYR A 48 -1.50 3.52 -2.87
N TYR A 49 -1.50 4.36 -1.84
CA TYR A 49 -2.17 5.65 -1.87
C TYR A 49 -1.32 6.73 -1.22
N ARG A 50 -1.19 7.87 -1.89
CA ARG A 50 -0.60 9.08 -1.30
C ARG A 50 -1.70 10.00 -0.74
N TYR A 51 -1.74 10.12 0.57
CA TYR A 51 -2.68 10.97 1.29
C TYR A 51 -2.16 12.40 1.48
N THR A 52 -3.09 13.35 1.46
CA THR A 52 -2.82 14.76 1.81
C THR A 52 -2.57 14.92 3.32
N PRO A 53 -1.81 15.94 3.75
CA PRO A 53 -1.59 16.23 5.17
C PRO A 53 -2.90 16.33 5.97
N GLY A 54 -2.94 15.75 7.17
CA GLY A 54 -4.14 15.76 8.02
C GLY A 54 -5.17 14.65 7.76
N SER A 55 -5.05 13.93 6.63
CA SER A 55 -5.95 12.82 6.31
C SER A 55 -5.94 11.76 7.42
N GLY A 56 -7.11 11.18 7.72
CA GLY A 56 -7.22 10.13 8.75
C GLY A 56 -6.82 10.58 10.17
N GLY A 57 -6.74 11.90 10.43
CA GLY A 57 -6.29 12.43 11.72
C GLY A 57 -4.77 12.35 11.92
N CYS A 58 -4.00 12.19 10.84
CA CYS A 58 -2.54 12.26 10.87
C CYS A 58 -2.04 13.69 11.13
N ASP A 59 -0.84 13.83 11.68
CA ASP A 59 -0.21 15.13 11.90
C ASP A 59 0.05 15.85 10.56
N SER A 60 -0.65 16.96 10.33
CA SER A 60 -0.50 17.74 9.10
C SER A 60 0.87 18.41 8.97
N ASN A 61 1.62 18.58 10.07
CA ASN A 61 2.97 19.14 10.03
C ASN A 61 4.00 18.16 9.45
N LYS A 62 3.67 16.85 9.39
CA LYS A 62 4.54 15.83 8.80
C LYS A 62 4.40 15.71 7.28
N GLY A 63 3.60 16.58 6.66
CA GLY A 63 3.42 16.66 5.22
C GLY A 63 2.49 15.58 4.68
N TYR A 64 2.65 15.26 3.38
CA TYR A 64 1.96 14.13 2.78
C TYR A 64 2.43 12.83 3.43
N PHE A 65 1.65 11.77 3.30
CA PHE A 65 2.10 10.43 3.64
C PHE A 65 1.62 9.45 2.59
N TYR A 66 2.23 8.27 2.56
CA TYR A 66 1.70 7.17 1.79
C TYR A 66 1.30 6.02 2.70
N VAL A 67 0.41 5.17 2.19
CA VAL A 67 0.13 3.85 2.72
C VAL A 67 0.32 2.86 1.58
N LEU A 68 1.03 1.77 1.86
CA LEU A 68 1.26 0.63 0.99
C LEU A 68 0.69 -0.60 1.71
N GLU A 69 -0.18 -1.33 1.01
CA GLU A 69 -0.92 -2.46 1.58
C GLU A 69 -0.75 -3.69 0.67
N ILE A 70 -0.63 -4.86 1.28
CA ILE A 70 -0.63 -6.17 0.61
C ILE A 70 -1.76 -6.99 1.24
N ASP A 71 -2.75 -7.31 0.43
CA ASP A 71 -4.02 -7.91 0.88
C ASP A 71 -3.92 -9.43 1.13
N ASP A 72 -2.96 -10.13 0.52
CA ASP A 72 -2.71 -11.57 0.71
C ASP A 72 -1.21 -11.86 0.49
N ILE A 73 -0.51 -12.33 1.53
CA ILE A 73 0.91 -12.75 1.41
C ILE A 73 1.01 -14.27 1.17
N GLU A 74 -0.11 -14.99 1.08
CA GLU A 74 -0.23 -16.44 0.86
C GLU A 74 0.35 -17.33 1.99
N THR A 75 1.18 -16.76 2.87
CA THR A 75 1.82 -17.45 3.99
C THR A 75 1.20 -17.12 5.35
N SER A 76 0.30 -16.14 5.39
CA SER A 76 -0.40 -15.68 6.59
C SER A 76 -1.91 -15.72 6.40
N THR A 77 -2.64 -15.57 7.51
CA THR A 77 -4.07 -15.26 7.48
C THR A 77 -4.31 -14.08 8.42
N GLY A 78 -4.79 -12.96 7.88
CA GLY A 78 -4.94 -11.71 8.64
C GLY A 78 -3.64 -10.92 8.73
N THR A 79 -3.53 -9.96 9.65
CA THR A 79 -2.32 -9.13 9.76
C THR A 79 -1.08 -10.00 10.01
N HIS A 80 -0.16 -10.00 9.05
CA HIS A 80 1.13 -10.67 9.11
C HIS A 80 1.94 -10.13 10.30
N GLU A 81 2.65 -11.00 11.01
CA GLU A 81 3.36 -10.64 12.25
C GLU A 81 4.44 -9.57 12.05
N ASP A 82 5.11 -9.59 10.89
CA ASP A 82 6.11 -8.60 10.48
C ASP A 82 5.53 -7.34 9.81
N SER A 83 4.21 -7.18 9.78
CA SER A 83 3.58 -5.96 9.25
C SER A 83 3.92 -4.76 10.13
N PRO A 84 4.57 -3.70 9.61
CA PRO A 84 4.88 -2.51 10.39
C PRO A 84 3.63 -1.79 10.94
N GLY A 85 2.52 -1.91 10.19
CA GLY A 85 1.31 -1.14 10.42
C GLY A 85 1.47 0.34 10.08
N PHE A 86 0.34 1.03 9.97
CA PHE A 86 0.30 2.48 9.91
C PHE A 86 -1.02 2.99 10.46
N ALA A 87 -0.95 3.87 11.45
CA ALA A 87 -2.13 4.41 12.11
C ALA A 87 -1.97 5.89 12.43
N CYS A 88 -3.10 6.57 12.44
CA CYS A 88 -3.25 7.93 12.88
C CYS A 88 -4.45 8.05 13.82
N THR A 89 -4.64 9.23 14.41
CA THR A 89 -5.61 9.44 15.50
C THR A 89 -7.04 9.01 15.17
N SER A 90 -7.44 9.09 13.90
CA SER A 90 -8.82 8.82 13.46
C SER A 90 -8.96 7.63 12.52
N ARG A 91 -7.86 6.97 12.12
CA ARG A 91 -7.88 5.82 11.23
C ARG A 91 -6.64 4.95 11.45
N ASP A 92 -6.86 3.65 11.48
CA ASP A 92 -5.81 2.64 11.53
C ASP A 92 -5.86 1.82 10.24
N TRP A 93 -4.85 1.99 9.40
CA TRP A 93 -4.72 1.20 8.17
C TRP A 93 -4.14 -0.18 8.46
N GLY A 94 -3.44 -0.37 9.58
CA GLY A 94 -2.78 -1.63 9.93
C GLY A 94 -3.73 -2.83 10.05
N THR A 95 -5.04 -2.57 10.17
CA THR A 95 -6.09 -3.59 10.21
C THR A 95 -6.80 -3.82 8.87
N GLU A 96 -6.42 -3.11 7.81
CA GLU A 96 -7.12 -3.11 6.52
C GLU A 96 -6.55 -4.11 5.50
N ALA A 97 -5.37 -4.69 5.75
CA ALA A 97 -4.72 -5.69 4.90
C ALA A 97 -3.80 -6.63 5.71
N GLU A 98 -3.24 -7.67 5.08
CA GLU A 98 -2.29 -8.56 5.75
C GLU A 98 -0.98 -7.85 6.08
N TRP A 99 -0.49 -7.00 5.20
CA TRP A 99 0.70 -6.22 5.45
C TRP A 99 0.51 -4.78 5.06
N VAL A 100 0.92 -3.88 5.95
CA VAL A 100 0.70 -2.46 5.81
C VAL A 100 1.94 -1.73 6.26
N MET A 101 2.42 -0.82 5.43
CA MET A 101 3.38 0.19 5.85
C MET A 101 2.89 1.56 5.43
N GLY A 102 3.33 2.58 6.14
CA GLY A 102 3.17 3.95 5.71
C GLY A 102 4.30 4.82 6.22
N GLN A 103 4.54 5.91 5.51
CA GLN A 103 5.58 6.85 5.91
C GLN A 103 5.19 8.28 5.54
N PHE A 104 5.52 9.19 6.46
CA PHE A 104 5.39 10.61 6.25
C PHE A 104 6.50 11.14 5.33
N GLN A 105 6.18 12.17 4.56
CA GLN A 105 7.13 12.92 3.76
C GLN A 105 8.23 13.55 4.63
N TYR A 106 7.86 14.00 5.83
CA TYR A 106 8.80 14.53 6.83
C TYR A 106 8.80 13.61 8.06
N PRO A 107 9.53 12.48 8.00
CA PRO A 107 9.67 11.60 9.15
C PRO A 107 10.41 12.33 10.27
N THR A 108 9.99 12.07 11.50
CA THR A 108 10.66 12.61 12.69
C THR A 108 12.00 11.89 12.83
N LEU A 109 13.10 12.64 12.91
CA LEU A 109 14.44 12.11 13.17
C LEU A 109 14.53 11.53 14.59
#